data_AF-I1IDA1-F1
#
_entry.id   AF-I1IDA1-F1
#
_cell.length_a   1.000
_cell.length_b   1.000
_cell.length_c   1.000
_cell.angle_alpha   90.00
_cell.angle_beta   90.00
_cell.angle_gamma   90.00
#
_symmetry.space_group_name_H-M   'P 1'
#
loop_
_entity.id
_entity.type
_entity.pdbx_description
1 polymer ?
#
loop_
_entity_poly.entity_id
_entity_poly.type
_entity_poly.pdbx_seq_one_letter_code
_entity_poly.pdbx_strand_id
1 'polypeptide(L)'
;MGSYHYSSTSQFFYAAAGESNPNPSPTVHKPATTVRIPVTSPPAPGKSPAAAAAKIQAAFRAHLVRRHVAAVRSADAEASRLERLLRRQETVDAVRGDERERARFSEALMAVLLRLDAVPGYYPAVREARRAVSRRVVGLQEVFDSVLAAPEADTCGVPASLDQVLEGIWGPRETPAAAAVVVEEEVRRSGTCWGRFFGVV
;
A
#
# COMPACT_ATOMS: atom_id res chain seq x y z
N MET A 1 1.09 -26.25 -34.90
CA MET A 1 1.25 -25.71 -33.53
C MET A 1 1.68 -26.85 -32.61
N GLY A 2 2.94 -26.87 -32.17
CA GLY A 2 3.47 -27.93 -31.30
C GLY A 2 3.13 -27.69 -29.84
N SER A 3 2.53 -28.69 -29.17
CA SER A 3 2.24 -28.68 -27.73
C SER A 3 3.52 -28.99 -26.95
N TYR A 4 4.09 -28.01 -26.26
CA TYR A 4 5.23 -28.21 -25.37
C TYR A 4 4.73 -28.73 -24.01
N HIS A 5 4.90 -30.02 -23.77
CA HIS A 5 4.63 -30.61 -22.45
C HIS A 5 5.83 -30.35 -21.53
N TYR A 6 5.67 -29.44 -20.57
CA TYR A 6 6.66 -29.21 -19.51
C TYR A 6 6.54 -30.32 -18.47
N SER A 7 7.41 -31.33 -18.58
CA SER A 7 7.55 -32.39 -17.57
C SER A 7 8.63 -31.99 -16.59
N SER A 8 8.24 -31.55 -15.40
CA SER A 8 9.18 -31.16 -14.33
C SER A 8 9.46 -32.37 -13.44
N THR A 9 10.57 -33.07 -13.71
CA THR A 9 11.03 -34.17 -12.85
C THR A 9 11.84 -33.60 -11.68
N SER A 10 11.23 -33.51 -10.50
CA SER A 10 11.96 -33.21 -9.25
C SER A 10 12.53 -34.50 -8.66
N GLN A 11 13.84 -34.55 -8.42
CA GLN A 11 14.51 -35.72 -7.82
C GLN A 11 14.80 -35.42 -6.34
N PHE A 12 14.30 -36.25 -5.44
CA PHE A 12 14.62 -36.20 -4.01
C PHE A 12 15.46 -37.42 -3.63
N PHE A 13 16.53 -37.21 -2.86
CA PHE A 13 17.42 -38.27 -2.39
C PHE A 13 17.23 -38.47 -0.88
N TYR A 14 16.94 -39.71 -0.46
CA TYR A 14 16.98 -40.10 0.95
C TYR A 14 18.18 -41.02 1.17
N ALA A 15 19.12 -40.60 2.00
CA ALA A 15 20.18 -41.47 2.50
C ALA A 15 19.69 -42.13 3.79
N ALA A 16 19.51 -43.45 3.77
CA ALA A 16 19.23 -44.22 4.97
C ALA A 16 20.54 -44.38 5.75
N ALA A 17 20.75 -43.58 6.79
CA ALA A 17 21.85 -43.74 7.72
C ALA A 17 21.51 -44.85 8.72
N GLY A 18 22.07 -46.04 8.51
CA GLY A 18 22.13 -47.11 9.51
C GLY A 18 23.33 -46.89 10.43
N GLU A 19 23.13 -47.10 11.72
CA GLU A 19 24.03 -46.77 12.82
C GLU A 19 25.28 -47.66 12.94
N SER A 20 26.31 -47.08 13.56
CA SER A 20 27.34 -47.68 14.45
C SER A 20 28.73 -48.13 13.91
N ASN A 21 29.73 -47.49 14.55
CA ASN A 21 31.10 -47.90 14.93
C ASN A 21 32.34 -47.37 14.14
N PRO A 22 33.42 -46.92 14.84
CA PRO A 22 34.56 -46.22 14.24
C PRO A 22 35.77 -47.14 14.07
N ASN A 23 36.25 -47.31 12.82
CA ASN A 23 37.65 -47.65 12.56
C ASN A 23 37.99 -47.30 11.10
N PRO A 24 39.08 -46.55 10.80
CA PRO A 24 39.34 -46.09 9.45
C PRO A 24 40.15 -47.14 8.66
N SER A 25 39.54 -47.73 7.65
CA SER A 25 40.26 -48.39 6.56
C SER A 25 39.51 -48.17 5.25
N PRO A 26 40.19 -47.81 4.15
CA PRO A 26 39.54 -47.35 2.93
C PRO A 26 39.16 -48.56 2.07
N THR A 27 38.07 -49.24 2.41
CA THR A 27 37.47 -50.23 1.52
C THR A 27 36.36 -49.57 0.71
N VAL A 28 36.54 -49.62 -0.61
CA VAL A 28 35.64 -49.09 -1.63
C VAL A 28 34.28 -49.77 -1.51
N HIS A 29 33.34 -49.12 -0.83
CA HIS A 29 31.95 -49.54 -0.79
C HIS A 29 31.27 -49.15 -2.11
N LYS A 30 30.96 -50.15 -2.95
CA LYS A 30 30.00 -50.00 -4.06
C LYS A 30 28.70 -49.43 -3.48
N PRO A 31 28.17 -48.29 -3.97
CA PRO A 31 26.89 -47.81 -3.50
C PRO A 31 25.79 -48.79 -3.94
N ALA A 32 24.94 -49.16 -2.98
CA ALA A 32 23.78 -50.02 -3.19
C ALA A 32 22.88 -49.44 -4.30
N THR A 33 22.39 -50.32 -5.16
CA THR A 33 21.48 -50.05 -6.27
C THR A 33 20.39 -49.07 -5.85
N THR A 34 20.48 -47.83 -6.36
CA THR A 34 19.43 -46.82 -6.16
C THR A 34 18.23 -47.20 -7.00
N VAL A 35 17.13 -47.61 -6.33
CA VAL A 35 15.87 -47.93 -6.99
C VAL A 35 15.23 -46.61 -7.43
N ARG A 36 15.18 -46.37 -8.75
CA ARG A 36 14.45 -45.24 -9.33
C ARG A 36 12.97 -45.58 -9.30
N ILE A 37 12.22 -44.96 -8.40
CA ILE A 37 10.76 -45.02 -8.41
C ILE A 37 10.26 -43.80 -9.20
N PRO A 38 9.87 -43.93 -10.48
CA PRO A 38 9.25 -42.84 -11.21
C PRO A 38 7.89 -42.55 -10.57
N VAL A 39 7.81 -41.46 -9.80
CA VAL A 39 6.53 -40.91 -9.34
C VAL A 39 5.90 -40.16 -10.52
N THR A 40 5.21 -40.90 -11.39
CA THR A 40 4.37 -40.29 -12.43
C THR A 40 3.11 -39.80 -11.73
N SER A 41 3.05 -38.50 -11.40
CA SER A 41 1.80 -37.90 -10.93
C SER A 41 0.76 -38.03 -12.06
N PRO A 42 -0.41 -38.66 -11.83
CA PRO A 42 -1.44 -38.76 -12.85
C PRO A 42 -1.88 -37.34 -13.25
N PRO A 43 -2.18 -37.08 -14.54
CA PRO A 43 -2.66 -35.78 -14.97
C PRO A 43 -3.94 -35.45 -14.20
N ALA A 44 -3.87 -34.48 -13.28
CA ALA A 44 -5.02 -34.03 -12.53
C ALA A 44 -6.10 -33.51 -13.51
N PRO A 45 -7.34 -34.04 -13.46
CA PRO A 45 -8.37 -33.61 -14.38
C PRO A 45 -8.78 -32.15 -14.11
N GLY A 46 -8.67 -31.31 -15.13
CA GLY A 46 -9.47 -30.08 -15.28
C GLY A 46 -8.82 -28.74 -14.97
N LYS A 47 -7.59 -28.64 -14.44
CA LYS A 47 -6.92 -27.34 -14.23
C LYS A 47 -5.45 -27.40 -14.66
N SER A 48 -5.10 -26.68 -15.72
CA SER A 48 -3.70 -26.56 -16.13
C SER A 48 -2.90 -25.83 -15.03
N PRO A 49 -1.63 -26.21 -14.81
CA PRO A 49 -0.77 -25.52 -13.82
C PRO A 49 -0.66 -24.02 -14.11
N ALA A 50 -0.71 -23.62 -15.40
CA ALA A 50 -0.76 -22.22 -15.81
C ALA A 50 -2.02 -21.50 -15.30
N ALA A 51 -3.19 -22.12 -15.36
CA ALA A 51 -4.43 -21.53 -14.85
C ALA A 51 -4.42 -21.39 -13.32
N ALA A 52 -3.86 -22.37 -12.60
CA ALA A 52 -3.67 -22.27 -11.16
C ALA A 52 -2.68 -21.14 -10.79
N ALA A 53 -1.53 -21.07 -11.47
CA ALA A 53 -0.54 -20.02 -11.27
C ALA A 53 -1.12 -18.63 -11.54
N ALA A 54 -1.89 -18.46 -12.62
CA ALA A 54 -2.56 -17.19 -12.94
C ALA A 54 -3.51 -16.75 -11.82
N LYS A 55 -4.29 -17.67 -11.23
CA LYS A 55 -5.18 -17.37 -10.10
C LYS A 55 -4.41 -16.93 -8.86
N ILE A 56 -3.33 -17.63 -8.52
CA ILE A 56 -2.47 -17.28 -7.39
C ILE A 56 -1.84 -15.90 -7.59
N GLN A 57 -1.28 -15.65 -8.77
CA GLN A 57 -0.67 -14.37 -9.12
C GLN A 57 -1.68 -13.22 -9.11
N ALA A 58 -2.88 -13.43 -9.65
CA ALA A 58 -3.94 -12.43 -9.64
C ALA A 58 -4.37 -12.07 -8.21
N ALA A 59 -4.58 -13.08 -7.36
CA ALA A 59 -4.91 -12.88 -5.95
C ALA A 59 -3.80 -12.13 -5.18
N PHE A 60 -2.54 -12.49 -5.44
CA PHE A 60 -1.40 -11.82 -4.83
C PHE A 60 -1.27 -10.36 -5.26
N ARG A 61 -1.39 -10.07 -6.57
CA ARG A 61 -1.40 -8.69 -7.09
C ARG A 61 -2.53 -7.86 -6.47
N ALA A 62 -3.74 -8.43 -6.38
CA ALA A 62 -4.87 -7.76 -5.74
C ALA A 62 -4.63 -7.50 -4.25
N HIS A 63 -4.03 -8.44 -3.53
CA HIS A 63 -3.62 -8.26 -2.14
C HIS A 63 -2.61 -7.10 -1.99
N LEU A 64 -1.57 -7.05 -2.84
CA LEU A 64 -0.59 -5.96 -2.82
C LEU A 64 -1.24 -4.60 -3.07
N VAL A 65 -2.11 -4.48 -4.08
CA VAL A 65 -2.83 -3.23 -4.36
C VAL A 65 -3.65 -2.80 -3.15
N ARG A 66 -4.44 -3.70 -2.54
CA ARG A 66 -5.24 -3.37 -1.35
C ARG A 66 -4.37 -2.92 -0.18
N ARG A 67 -3.26 -3.62 0.07
CA ARG A 67 -2.31 -3.25 1.13
C ARG A 67 -1.72 -1.86 0.90
N HIS A 68 -1.29 -1.54 -0.33
CA HIS A 68 -0.70 -0.24 -0.65
C HIS A 68 -1.74 0.88 -0.60
N VAL A 69 -2.95 0.66 -1.12
CA VAL A 69 -4.06 1.62 -1.01
C VAL A 69 -4.40 1.88 0.46
N ALA A 70 -4.44 0.84 1.30
CA ALA A 70 -4.69 1.01 2.73
C ALA A 70 -3.60 1.86 3.41
N ALA A 71 -2.33 1.66 3.05
CA ALA A 71 -1.22 2.48 3.56
C ALA A 71 -1.31 3.95 3.11
N VAL A 72 -1.68 4.21 1.86
CA VAL A 72 -1.92 5.58 1.38
C VAL A 72 -3.11 6.22 2.12
N ARG A 73 -4.20 5.47 2.33
CA ARG A 73 -5.36 5.96 3.08
C ARG A 73 -5.05 6.27 4.53
N SER A 74 -4.22 5.47 5.20
CA SER A 74 -3.83 5.76 6.58
C SER A 74 -2.96 7.01 6.67
N ALA A 75 -2.04 7.21 5.72
CA ALA A 75 -1.27 8.45 5.63
C ALA A 75 -2.16 9.68 5.38
N ASP A 76 -3.15 9.58 4.48
CA ASP A 76 -4.10 10.65 4.20
C ASP A 76 -5.01 10.97 5.40
N ALA A 77 -5.40 9.96 6.17
CA ALA A 77 -6.16 10.14 7.41
C ALA A 77 -5.34 10.91 8.46
N GLU A 78 -4.03 10.63 8.58
CA GLU A 78 -3.15 11.41 9.45
C GLU A 78 -2.96 12.84 8.96
N ALA A 79 -2.78 13.06 7.66
CA ALA A 79 -2.75 14.41 7.09
C ALA A 79 -4.07 15.17 7.38
N SER A 80 -5.21 14.49 7.31
CA SER A 80 -6.53 15.04 7.68
C SER A 80 -6.68 15.31 9.18
N ARG A 81 -5.98 14.57 10.03
CA ARG A 81 -5.90 14.84 11.46
C ARG A 81 -5.04 16.07 11.73
N LEU A 82 -3.87 16.16 11.11
CA LEU A 82 -2.96 17.31 11.24
C LEU A 82 -3.62 18.60 10.75
N GLU A 83 -4.29 18.56 9.59
CA GLU A 83 -5.06 19.72 9.10
C GLU A 83 -6.10 20.18 10.13
N ARG A 84 -6.87 19.26 10.72
CA ARG A 84 -7.86 19.61 11.76
C ARG A 84 -7.24 20.16 13.03
N LEU A 85 -6.02 19.75 13.38
CA LEU A 85 -5.28 20.31 14.51
C LEU A 85 -4.79 21.71 14.19
N LEU A 86 -4.19 21.92 13.01
CA LEU A 86 -3.73 23.24 12.57
C LEU A 86 -4.88 24.25 12.49
N ARG A 87 -6.11 23.78 12.23
CA ARG A 87 -7.31 24.62 12.28
C ARG A 87 -7.70 25.14 13.65
N ARG A 88 -7.17 24.57 14.73
CA ARG A 88 -7.47 24.99 16.09
C ARG A 88 -6.53 26.10 16.50
N GLN A 89 -7.10 27.22 16.98
CA GLN A 89 -6.31 28.36 17.44
C GLN A 89 -5.32 27.97 18.55
N GLU A 90 -5.74 27.09 19.48
CA GLU A 90 -4.85 26.55 20.53
C GLU A 90 -3.57 25.93 19.97
N THR A 91 -3.67 25.23 18.83
CA THR A 91 -2.50 24.61 18.19
C THR A 91 -1.64 25.65 17.48
N VAL A 92 -2.26 26.64 16.85
CA VAL A 92 -1.55 27.77 16.22
C VAL A 92 -0.75 28.55 17.27
N ASP A 93 -1.37 28.86 18.41
CA ASP A 93 -0.72 29.61 19.49
C ASP A 93 0.41 28.79 20.13
N ALA A 94 0.21 27.49 20.36
CA ALA A 94 1.25 26.61 20.89
C ALA A 94 2.47 26.52 19.95
N VAL A 95 2.22 26.35 18.66
CA VAL A 95 3.24 26.33 17.62
C VAL A 95 3.91 27.70 17.51
N ARG A 96 3.23 28.83 17.69
CA ARG A 96 3.90 30.15 17.70
C ARG A 96 4.68 30.42 18.98
N GLY A 97 4.30 29.86 20.11
CA GLY A 97 4.97 30.09 21.40
C GLY A 97 6.15 29.15 21.69
N ASP A 98 6.09 27.89 21.23
CA ASP A 98 7.05 26.85 21.64
C ASP A 98 7.71 26.16 20.42
N GLU A 99 9.03 26.29 20.33
CA GLU A 99 9.85 25.61 19.31
C GLU A 99 9.71 24.09 19.33
N ARG A 100 9.43 23.48 20.49
CA ARG A 100 9.22 22.03 20.59
C ARG A 100 7.92 21.61 19.93
N GLU A 101 6.86 22.38 20.09
CA GLU A 101 5.58 22.11 19.42
C GLU A 101 5.68 22.38 17.92
N ARG A 102 6.44 23.41 17.50
CA ARG A 102 6.82 23.60 16.08
C ARG A 102 7.49 22.36 15.50
N ALA A 103 8.53 21.86 16.18
CA ALA A 103 9.30 20.71 15.74
C ALA A 103 8.43 19.43 15.70
N ARG A 104 7.58 19.20 16.70
CA ARG A 104 6.65 18.07 16.72
C ARG A 104 5.69 18.09 15.53
N PHE A 105 5.16 19.26 15.19
CA PHE A 105 4.22 19.38 14.07
C PHE A 105 4.92 19.19 12.72
N SER A 106 6.10 19.77 12.54
CA SER A 106 6.90 19.61 11.33
C SER A 106 7.35 18.16 11.13
N GLU A 107 7.83 17.50 12.20
CA GLU A 107 8.16 16.07 12.19
C GLU A 107 6.94 15.21 11.85
N ALA A 108 5.76 15.53 12.38
CA ALA A 108 4.54 14.80 12.07
C ALA A 108 4.15 14.91 10.57
N LEU A 109 4.26 16.09 9.98
CA LEU A 109 4.04 16.30 8.54
C LEU A 109 5.05 15.52 7.70
N MET A 110 6.34 15.62 8.05
CA MET A 110 7.40 14.87 7.37
C MET A 110 7.23 13.36 7.52
N ALA A 111 6.79 12.87 8.68
CA ALA A 111 6.52 11.45 8.90
C ALA A 111 5.36 10.93 8.02
N VAL A 112 4.39 11.76 7.65
CA VAL A 112 3.39 11.39 6.64
C VAL A 112 4.03 11.21 5.27
N LEU A 113 4.89 12.14 4.83
CA LEU A 113 5.59 12.03 3.54
C LEU A 113 6.49 10.79 3.47
N LEU A 114 7.27 10.53 4.52
CA LEU A 114 8.12 9.33 4.59
C LEU A 114 7.30 8.03 4.50
N ARG A 115 6.13 7.98 5.15
CA ARG A 115 5.23 6.83 5.05
C ARG A 115 4.67 6.66 3.63
N LEU A 116 4.39 7.76 2.92
CA LEU A 116 3.98 7.71 1.52
C LEU A 116 5.11 7.20 0.61
N ASP A 117 6.34 7.68 0.82
CA ASP A 117 7.51 7.29 0.03
C ASP A 117 7.87 5.81 0.18
N ALA A 118 7.60 5.24 1.36
CA ALA A 118 7.74 3.81 1.61
C ALA A 118 6.77 2.94 0.77
N VAL A 119 5.71 3.52 0.18
CA VAL A 119 4.74 2.77 -0.64
C VAL A 119 5.26 2.61 -2.08
N PRO A 120 5.48 1.37 -2.57
CA PRO A 120 5.91 1.13 -3.93
C PRO A 120 4.89 1.57 -4.98
N GLY A 121 5.36 2.26 -6.02
CA GLY A 121 4.53 2.84 -7.08
C GLY A 121 4.30 1.94 -8.30
N TYR A 122 4.41 0.61 -8.17
CA TYR A 122 4.32 -0.33 -9.30
C TYR A 122 2.96 -0.28 -10.03
N TYR A 123 1.89 -0.03 -9.29
CA TYR A 123 0.54 0.05 -9.83
C TYR A 123 0.17 1.53 -10.10
N PRO A 124 -0.24 1.90 -11.33
CA PRO A 124 -0.54 3.29 -11.68
C PRO A 124 -1.54 3.97 -10.74
N ALA A 125 -2.62 3.28 -10.38
CA ALA A 125 -3.64 3.83 -9.47
C ALA A 125 -3.08 4.15 -8.06
N VAL A 126 -2.20 3.29 -7.53
CA VAL A 126 -1.54 3.52 -6.23
C VAL A 126 -0.58 4.70 -6.33
N ARG A 127 0.15 4.80 -7.43
CA ARG A 127 1.09 5.90 -7.67
C ARG A 127 0.38 7.25 -7.76
N GLU A 128 -0.74 7.34 -8.48
CA GLU A 128 -1.50 8.59 -8.57
C GLU A 128 -2.15 8.97 -7.23
N ALA A 129 -2.68 8.00 -6.48
CA ALA A 129 -3.18 8.24 -5.12
C ALA A 129 -2.07 8.76 -4.20
N ARG A 130 -0.89 8.14 -4.21
CA ARG A 130 0.27 8.60 -3.45
C ARG A 130 0.63 10.04 -3.81
N ARG A 131 0.71 10.37 -5.11
CA ARG A 131 1.02 11.73 -5.59
C ARG A 131 -0.02 12.77 -5.16
N ALA A 132 -1.30 12.42 -5.13
CA ALA A 132 -2.36 13.31 -4.68
C ALA A 132 -2.18 13.64 -3.19
N VAL A 133 -1.95 12.63 -2.35
CA VAL A 133 -1.75 12.84 -0.91
C VAL A 133 -0.45 13.58 -0.64
N SER A 134 0.66 13.26 -1.33
CA SER A 134 1.93 13.99 -1.20
C SER A 134 1.74 15.49 -1.50
N ARG A 135 1.06 15.84 -2.59
CA ARG A 135 0.78 17.25 -2.93
C ARG A 135 -0.06 17.94 -1.85
N ARG A 136 -1.07 17.26 -1.31
CA ARG A 136 -1.88 17.79 -0.22
C ARG A 136 -1.07 18.04 1.06
N VAL A 137 -0.18 17.11 1.42
CA VAL A 137 0.69 17.26 2.60
C VAL A 137 1.69 18.41 2.41
N VAL A 138 2.26 18.56 1.22
CA VAL A 138 3.12 19.71 0.90
C VAL A 138 2.34 21.03 1.01
N GLY A 139 1.12 21.10 0.47
CA GLY A 139 0.27 22.29 0.67
C GLY A 139 -0.03 22.58 2.14
N LEU A 140 -0.19 21.54 2.98
CA LEU A 140 -0.36 21.72 4.43
C LEU A 140 0.93 22.23 5.10
N GLN A 141 2.10 21.83 4.61
CA GLN A 141 3.39 22.39 5.05
C GLN A 141 3.51 23.87 4.68
N GLU A 142 3.13 24.26 3.46
CA GLU A 142 3.13 25.67 3.03
C GLU A 142 2.23 26.56 3.90
N VAL A 143 1.03 26.07 4.24
CA VAL A 143 0.11 26.76 5.16
C VAL A 143 0.73 26.88 6.56
N PHE A 144 1.33 25.80 7.06
CA PHE A 144 2.01 25.79 8.36
C PHE A 144 3.18 26.79 8.40
N ASP A 145 4.02 26.82 7.37
CA ASP A 145 5.13 27.77 7.25
C ASP A 145 4.62 29.22 7.18
N SER A 146 3.50 29.46 6.52
CA SER A 146 2.84 30.77 6.48
C SER A 146 2.35 31.21 7.87
N VAL A 147 1.82 30.27 8.68
CA VAL A 147 1.39 30.53 10.07
C VAL A 147 2.57 30.94 10.94
N LEU A 148 3.75 30.37 10.71
CA LEU A 148 5.00 30.69 11.41
C LEU A 148 5.65 32.00 10.94
N ALA A 149 5.53 32.33 9.66
CA ALA A 149 6.11 33.55 9.08
C ALA A 149 5.31 34.82 9.41
N ALA A 150 4.04 34.70 9.77
CA ALA A 150 3.21 35.84 10.16
C ALA A 150 3.75 36.50 11.45
N PRO A 151 4.15 37.79 11.42
CA PRO A 151 4.70 38.46 12.59
C PRO A 151 3.66 38.61 13.71
N GLU A 152 4.12 38.54 14.96
CA GLU A 152 3.35 38.78 16.20
C GLU A 152 2.80 40.22 16.34
N ALA A 153 2.97 41.06 15.33
CA ALA A 153 2.57 42.46 15.37
C ALA A 153 1.14 42.65 14.82
N ASP A 154 0.35 43.33 15.65
CA ASP A 154 -0.96 43.90 15.38
C ASP A 154 -2.17 42.95 15.44
N THR A 155 -2.86 43.10 16.57
CA THR A 155 -4.30 42.89 16.79
C THR A 155 -5.22 43.63 15.79
N CYS A 156 -4.73 44.06 14.63
CA CYS A 156 -5.49 44.76 13.60
C CYS A 156 -5.03 44.31 12.19
N GLY A 157 -5.21 43.04 11.88
CA GLY A 157 -4.82 42.50 10.56
C GLY A 157 -5.06 41.01 10.41
N VAL A 158 -6.12 40.50 11.03
CA VAL A 158 -6.53 39.10 10.94
C VAL A 158 -6.86 38.77 9.47
N PRO A 159 -6.23 37.77 8.82
CA PRO A 159 -6.91 37.13 7.70
C PRO A 159 -8.19 36.54 8.29
N ALA A 160 -9.35 37.08 7.90
CA ALA A 160 -10.62 36.96 8.64
C ALA A 160 -11.06 35.52 8.96
N SER A 161 -10.45 34.52 8.33
CA SER A 161 -10.44 33.15 8.83
C SER A 161 -9.29 32.36 8.19
N LEU A 162 -8.74 31.40 8.92
CA LEU A 162 -7.92 30.34 8.35
C LEU A 162 -8.64 29.62 7.20
N ASP A 163 -9.98 29.57 7.25
CA ASP A 163 -10.82 29.05 6.18
C ASP A 163 -10.60 29.82 4.86
N GLN A 164 -10.37 31.14 4.84
CA GLN A 164 -10.07 31.86 3.58
C GLN A 164 -8.72 31.47 2.96
N VAL A 165 -7.71 31.19 3.78
CA VAL A 165 -6.39 30.72 3.31
C VAL A 165 -6.51 29.30 2.76
N LEU A 166 -7.29 28.46 3.43
CA LEU A 166 -7.55 27.09 3.00
C LEU A 166 -8.42 27.03 1.73
N GLU A 167 -9.42 27.90 1.60
CA GLU A 167 -10.28 28.04 0.40
C GLU A 167 -9.51 28.57 -0.81
N GLY A 168 -8.56 29.49 -0.61
CA GLY A 168 -7.72 30.02 -1.69
C GLY A 168 -6.71 29.01 -2.26
N ILE A 169 -6.22 28.08 -1.44
CA ILE A 169 -5.19 27.09 -1.83
C ILE A 169 -5.82 25.76 -2.27
N TRP A 170 -6.93 25.35 -1.65
CA TRP A 170 -7.59 24.05 -1.92
C TRP A 170 -8.96 24.15 -2.60
N GLY A 171 -9.48 25.35 -2.85
CA GLY A 171 -10.83 25.56 -3.38
C GLY A 171 -11.91 25.15 -2.37
N PRO A 172 -13.20 25.45 -2.64
CA PRO A 172 -14.30 25.05 -1.78
C PRO A 172 -14.27 23.54 -1.57
N ARG A 173 -13.99 23.15 -0.33
CA ARG A 173 -14.06 21.76 0.10
C ARG A 173 -15.53 21.38 0.08
N GLU A 174 -16.00 20.85 -1.04
CA GLU A 174 -17.37 20.35 -1.18
C GLU A 174 -17.70 19.49 0.04
N THR A 175 -18.58 20.02 0.89
CA THR A 175 -19.15 19.28 2.00
C THR A 175 -19.84 18.06 1.41
N PRO A 176 -19.50 16.82 1.81
CA PRO A 176 -20.07 15.61 1.21
C PRO A 176 -21.53 15.36 1.63
N ALA A 177 -22.30 16.39 1.99
CA ALA A 177 -23.70 16.27 2.35
C ALA A 177 -24.62 16.22 1.12
N ALA A 178 -24.27 16.86 0.00
CA ALA A 178 -25.13 16.92 -1.19
C ALA A 178 -24.76 15.89 -2.28
N ALA A 179 -23.49 15.49 -2.40
CA ALA A 179 -23.04 14.52 -3.40
C ALA A 179 -23.45 13.06 -3.06
N ALA A 180 -23.71 12.74 -1.79
CA ALA A 180 -24.12 11.41 -1.38
C ALA A 180 -25.49 10.99 -1.94
N VAL A 181 -26.37 11.95 -2.27
CA VAL A 181 -27.70 11.66 -2.80
C VAL A 181 -27.68 11.43 -4.32
N VAL A 182 -26.73 12.06 -5.04
CA VAL A 182 -26.61 11.91 -6.50
C VAL A 182 -25.76 10.68 -6.87
N VAL A 183 -24.75 10.34 -6.07
CA VAL A 183 -23.87 9.18 -6.35
C VAL A 183 -24.57 7.84 -6.06
N GLU A 184 -25.51 7.75 -5.12
CA GLU A 184 -26.27 6.51 -4.89
C GLU A 184 -27.24 6.15 -6.04
N GLU A 185 -27.81 7.14 -6.74
CA GLU A 185 -28.72 6.87 -7.86
C GLU A 185 -27.96 6.45 -9.14
N GLU A 186 -26.79 7.04 -9.38
CA GLU A 186 -25.93 6.69 -10.52
C GLU A 186 -25.23 5.33 -10.34
N VAL A 187 -24.86 4.96 -9.12
CA VAL A 187 -24.31 3.64 -8.79
C VAL A 187 -25.37 2.53 -8.96
N ARG A 188 -26.66 2.85 -8.78
CA ARG A 188 -27.76 1.92 -9.13
C ARG A 188 -27.96 1.75 -10.63
N ARG A 189 -27.73 2.78 -11.45
CA ARG A 189 -27.78 2.68 -12.92
C ARG A 189 -26.52 2.08 -13.55
N SER A 190 -25.37 2.21 -12.90
CA SER A 190 -24.06 1.67 -13.35
C SER A 190 -23.76 0.24 -12.83
N GLY A 191 -24.79 -0.46 -12.33
CA GLY A 191 -24.70 -1.76 -11.68
C GLY A 191 -24.39 -2.97 -12.58
N THR A 192 -23.59 -2.85 -13.64
CA THR A 192 -23.22 -4.01 -14.48
C THR A 192 -21.75 -4.14 -14.88
N CYS A 193 -20.86 -3.19 -14.59
CA CYS A 193 -19.48 -3.30 -15.09
C CYS A 193 -18.52 -4.16 -14.23
N TRP A 194 -18.85 -4.43 -12.95
CA TRP A 194 -17.98 -5.24 -12.08
C TRP A 194 -18.30 -6.75 -12.10
N GLY A 195 -19.41 -7.15 -12.74
CA GLY A 195 -19.84 -8.55 -12.82
C GLY A 195 -19.07 -9.43 -13.80
N ARG A 196 -18.33 -8.84 -14.76
CA ARG A 196 -17.56 -9.61 -15.77
C ARG A 196 -16.14 -10.00 -15.34
N PHE A 197 -15.63 -9.51 -14.21
CA PHE A 197 -14.26 -9.82 -13.76
C PHE A 197 -14.18 -11.03 -12.83
N PHE A 198 -15.26 -11.39 -12.15
CA PHE A 198 -15.37 -12.60 -11.33
C PHE A 198 -16.19 -13.65 -12.08
N GLY A 199 -15.65 -14.16 -13.18
CA GLY A 199 -16.25 -15.25 -13.93
C GLY A 199 -16.36 -16.53 -13.09
N VAL A 200 -17.57 -16.83 -12.63
CA VAL A 200 -18.02 -18.18 -12.29
C VAL A 200 -18.52 -18.82 -13.58
N VAL A 201 -17.69 -19.68 -14.17
CA VAL A 201 -18.07 -20.91 -14.88
C VAL A 201 -17.01 -21.95 -14.54
#